data_AF-A0A225UQW3-F1
#
_entry.id   AF-A0A225UQW3-F1
#
_cell.length_a   1.000
_cell.length_b   1.000
_cell.length_c   1.000
_cell.angle_alpha   90.00
_cell.angle_beta   90.00
_cell.angle_gamma   90.00
#
_symmetry.space_group_name_H-M   'P 1'
#
loop_
_entity.id
_entity.type
_entity.pdbx_description
1 polymer ?
#
loop_
_entity_poly.entity_id
_entity_poly.type
_entity_poly.pdbx_seq_one_letter_code
_entity_poly.pdbx_strand_id
1 'polypeptide(L)'
;MMKQIMVTQNGIGPTLVKDTIGNRDSSATMLDVIAANGAIFSDIMHKLWEQFRSCVKGLALKQDGVWSIETPTEAAWYKTMQLKWNVHLVPPTTSETAWNRWLAKHLGDTVTLMIYEYGLGIPNARSLKKFMDARICPQHTDRSRAAAKTSIREVIARLQDIWGQTYQGNAIIWRMWANEIMRNLDRSTWEVNVLDRPPAAVEHLLRAADGEAELHLANLSRST
;
A
#
# COMPACT_ATOMS: atom_id res chain seq x y z
N MET A 1 38.35 10.76 22.75
CA MET A 1 38.80 10.10 21.51
C MET A 1 37.56 9.69 20.71
N MET A 2 37.08 10.59 19.84
CA MET A 2 35.92 10.35 18.98
C MET A 2 36.31 9.37 17.88
N LYS A 3 35.78 8.15 17.93
CA LYS A 3 35.89 7.21 16.81
C LYS A 3 34.89 7.63 15.75
N GLN A 4 35.35 8.43 14.79
CA GLN A 4 34.68 8.60 13.50
C GLN A 4 34.59 7.22 12.86
N ILE A 5 33.41 6.60 12.90
CA ILE A 5 33.09 5.53 11.96
C ILE A 5 32.78 6.27 10.66
N MET A 6 33.79 6.43 9.81
CA MET A 6 33.58 6.78 8.42
C MET A 6 32.75 5.65 7.80
N VAL A 7 31.42 5.82 7.77
CA VAL A 7 30.60 5.03 6.86
C VAL A 7 30.54 5.85 5.57
N THR A 8 31.50 5.64 4.68
CA THR A 8 31.38 6.03 3.28
C THR A 8 31.77 4.82 2.47
N GLN A 9 30.80 4.33 1.69
CA GLN A 9 30.85 3.16 0.81
C GLN A 9 30.76 1.79 1.48
N ASN A 10 29.78 1.59 2.34
CA ASN A 10 29.06 0.32 2.25
C ASN A 10 28.11 0.49 1.07
N GLY A 11 28.52 0.07 -0.13
CA GLY A 11 27.54 -0.15 -1.17
C GLY A 11 26.60 -1.22 -0.65
N ILE A 12 25.36 -0.87 -0.31
CA ILE A 12 24.31 -1.88 -0.41
C ILE A 12 24.42 -2.35 -1.85
N GLY A 13 24.47 -3.66 -2.07
CA GLY A 13 24.41 -4.20 -3.43
C GLY A 13 23.12 -3.76 -4.14
N PRO A 14 22.75 -4.37 -5.27
CA PRO A 14 21.44 -4.10 -5.84
C PRO A 14 20.36 -4.33 -4.78
N THR A 15 19.49 -3.33 -4.55
CA THR A 15 18.33 -3.54 -3.68
C THR A 15 17.31 -4.32 -4.51
N LEU A 16 16.87 -5.47 -4.00
CA LEU A 16 16.00 -6.38 -4.72
C LEU A 16 14.59 -6.34 -4.13
N VAL A 17 13.61 -5.87 -4.90
CA VAL A 17 12.19 -5.97 -4.55
C VAL A 17 11.61 -7.27 -5.11
N LYS A 18 10.98 -8.06 -4.24
CA LYS A 18 10.49 -9.40 -4.53
C LYS A 18 9.04 -9.57 -4.08
N ASP A 19 8.24 -10.22 -4.90
CA ASP A 19 6.85 -10.53 -4.51
C ASP A 19 6.77 -11.63 -3.43
N THR A 20 7.72 -12.58 -3.46
CA THR A 20 7.76 -13.73 -2.54
C THR A 20 9.18 -14.07 -2.12
N ILE A 21 9.32 -14.75 -0.97
CA ILE A 21 10.62 -15.26 -0.49
C ILE A 21 11.27 -16.16 -1.54
N GLY A 22 10.48 -17.08 -2.12
CA GLY A 22 10.95 -18.08 -3.07
C GLY A 22 11.28 -17.56 -4.47
N ASN A 23 11.03 -16.29 -4.79
CA ASN A 23 11.41 -15.74 -6.10
C ASN A 23 12.94 -15.80 -6.28
N ARG A 24 13.39 -16.09 -7.51
CA ARG A 24 14.83 -16.00 -7.83
C ARG A 24 15.25 -14.52 -7.83
N ASP A 25 16.50 -14.26 -7.46
CA ASP A 25 17.04 -12.90 -7.44
C ASP A 25 17.04 -12.27 -8.84
N SER A 26 17.18 -13.07 -9.89
CA SER A 26 17.07 -12.64 -11.30
C SER A 26 15.68 -12.17 -11.72
N SER A 27 14.66 -12.48 -10.92
CA SER A 27 13.26 -12.09 -11.17
C SER A 27 12.83 -10.91 -10.30
N ALA A 28 13.74 -10.38 -9.47
CA ALA A 28 13.48 -9.25 -8.60
C ALA A 28 13.67 -7.92 -9.35
N THR A 29 12.93 -6.90 -8.95
CA THR A 29 13.18 -5.54 -9.44
C THR A 29 14.40 -4.99 -8.72
N MET A 30 15.44 -4.64 -9.49
CA MET A 30 16.62 -3.97 -8.96
C MET A 30 16.34 -2.47 -8.79
N LEU A 31 16.55 -1.96 -7.58
CA LEU A 31 16.58 -0.54 -7.28
C LEU A 31 18.03 -0.07 -7.08
N ASP A 32 18.22 1.24 -7.15
CA ASP A 32 19.52 1.88 -7.01
C ASP A 32 20.25 1.49 -5.71
N VAL A 33 21.57 1.45 -5.83
CA VAL A 33 22.50 1.23 -4.73
C VAL A 33 22.48 2.44 -3.80
N ILE A 34 22.23 2.21 -2.52
CA ILE A 34 22.20 3.26 -1.50
C ILE A 34 23.18 2.93 -0.38
N ALA A 35 23.91 3.93 0.11
CA ALA A 35 24.69 3.80 1.32
C ALA A 35 23.85 4.24 2.52
N ALA A 36 23.52 3.31 3.42
CA ALA A 36 22.84 3.60 4.68
C ALA A 36 23.84 3.51 5.85
N ASN A 37 23.92 4.58 6.63
CA ASN A 37 24.98 4.81 7.61
C ASN A 37 24.38 5.16 8.97
N GLY A 38 24.97 4.70 10.06
CA GLY A 38 24.46 4.92 11.41
C GLY A 38 25.51 4.70 12.50
N ALA A 39 25.28 5.22 13.71
CA ALA A 39 26.14 4.94 14.85
C ALA A 39 25.85 3.54 15.42
N ILE A 40 24.61 3.10 15.29
CA ILE A 40 24.11 1.77 15.64
C ILE A 40 23.23 1.20 14.52
N PHE A 41 22.93 -0.10 14.57
CA PHE A 41 22.16 -0.76 13.52
C PHE A 41 20.74 -0.20 13.40
N SER A 42 20.12 0.22 14.50
CA SER A 42 18.79 0.86 14.45
C SER A 42 18.77 2.12 13.58
N ASP A 43 19.83 2.93 13.57
CA ASP A 43 19.92 4.13 12.72
C ASP A 43 19.94 3.76 11.23
N ILE A 44 20.64 2.67 10.89
CA ILE A 44 20.68 2.14 9.53
C ILE A 44 19.30 1.64 9.13
N MET A 45 18.64 0.88 10.03
CA MET A 45 17.29 0.37 9.81
C MET A 45 16.27 1.48 9.59
N HIS A 46 16.33 2.56 10.37
CA HIS A 46 15.48 3.72 10.21
C HIS A 46 15.63 4.37 8.82
N LYS A 47 16.87 4.57 8.37
CA LYS A 47 17.15 5.13 7.04
C LYS A 47 16.66 4.22 5.90
N LEU A 48 16.86 2.91 6.04
CA LEU A 48 16.35 1.95 5.06
C LEU A 48 14.83 1.94 5.02
N TRP A 49 14.18 2.02 6.17
CA TRP A 49 12.73 2.14 6.27
C TRP A 49 12.21 3.39 5.55
N GLU A 50 12.72 4.58 5.88
CA GLU A 50 12.27 5.84 5.26
C GLU A 50 12.46 5.83 3.74
N GLN A 51 13.54 5.23 3.26
CA GLN A 51 13.85 5.16 1.83
C GLN A 51 12.95 4.17 1.07
N PHE A 52 12.64 3.02 1.67
CA PHE A 52 12.05 1.88 0.94
C PHE A 52 10.67 1.45 1.43
N ARG A 53 10.08 2.12 2.42
CA ARG A 53 8.71 1.86 2.91
C ARG A 53 7.67 1.85 1.80
N SER A 54 7.85 2.67 0.76
CA SER A 54 6.94 2.73 -0.40
C SER A 54 6.98 1.48 -1.29
N CYS A 55 8.03 0.66 -1.19
CA CYS A 55 8.14 -0.62 -1.90
C CYS A 55 7.32 -1.73 -1.22
N VAL A 56 6.92 -1.54 0.05
CA VAL A 56 6.09 -2.52 0.77
C VAL A 56 4.62 -2.13 0.63
N LYS A 57 3.86 -3.01 -0.01
CA LYS A 57 2.42 -2.83 -0.28
C LYS A 57 1.56 -3.22 0.93
N GLY A 58 2.08 -4.09 1.81
CA GLY A 58 1.43 -4.47 3.06
C GLY A 58 2.18 -5.56 3.79
N LEU A 59 1.73 -5.92 4.98
CA LEU A 59 2.23 -7.10 5.69
C LEU A 59 1.18 -8.20 5.64
N ALA A 60 1.43 -9.25 4.86
CA ALA A 60 0.54 -10.40 4.80
C ALA A 60 0.72 -11.27 6.05
N LEU A 61 -0.37 -11.47 6.77
CA LEU A 61 -0.41 -12.36 7.93
C LEU A 61 -1.41 -13.47 7.67
N LYS A 62 -1.10 -14.67 8.18
CA LYS A 62 -2.01 -15.80 8.13
C LYS A 62 -2.24 -16.31 9.53
N GLN A 63 -3.45 -16.12 10.02
CA GLN A 63 -3.88 -16.61 11.33
C GLN A 63 -5.10 -17.50 11.14
N ASP A 64 -5.06 -18.71 11.69
CA ASP A 64 -6.16 -19.69 11.64
C ASP A 64 -6.69 -19.96 10.23
N GLY A 65 -5.80 -19.98 9.24
CA GLY A 65 -6.15 -20.22 7.84
C GLY A 65 -6.63 -18.97 7.08
N VAL A 66 -6.94 -17.87 7.77
CA VAL A 66 -7.41 -16.61 7.22
C VAL A 66 -6.22 -15.68 6.96
N TRP A 67 -6.14 -15.17 5.73
CA TRP A 67 -5.18 -14.12 5.39
C TRP A 67 -5.67 -12.78 5.92
N SER A 68 -4.79 -11.91 6.40
CA SER A 68 -5.04 -10.49 6.69
C SER A 68 -3.88 -9.65 6.13
N ILE A 69 -4.12 -8.33 6.02
CA ILE A 69 -3.11 -7.37 5.60
C ILE A 69 -3.01 -6.30 6.69
N GLU A 70 -1.80 -6.05 7.17
CA GLU A 70 -1.51 -4.96 8.10
C GLU A 70 -0.72 -3.85 7.40
N THR A 71 -0.92 -2.62 7.85
CA THR A 71 -0.08 -1.49 7.43
C THR A 71 1.34 -1.71 7.96
N PRO A 72 2.36 -1.69 7.09
CA PRO A 72 3.73 -1.85 7.55
C PRO A 72 4.13 -0.66 8.42
N THR A 73 4.77 -0.94 9.55
CA THR A 73 5.37 0.05 10.43
C THR A 73 6.87 -0.17 10.50
N GLU A 74 7.63 0.85 10.90
CA GLU A 74 9.08 0.73 11.09
C GLU A 74 9.43 -0.41 12.07
N ALA A 75 8.67 -0.54 13.15
CA ALA A 75 8.84 -1.62 14.12
C ALA A 75 8.64 -3.01 13.51
N ALA A 76 7.83 -3.13 12.45
CA ALA A 76 7.59 -4.38 11.73
C ALA A 76 8.50 -4.56 10.49
N TRP A 77 9.43 -3.63 10.21
CA TRP A 77 10.25 -3.63 9.00
C TRP A 77 11.10 -4.90 8.84
N TYR A 78 11.57 -5.47 9.96
CA TYR A 78 12.30 -6.74 9.95
C TYR A 78 11.47 -7.93 9.42
N LYS A 79 10.14 -7.81 9.37
CA LYS A 79 9.23 -8.81 8.79
C LYS A 79 9.05 -8.64 7.29
N THR A 80 9.57 -7.57 6.68
CA THR A 80 9.41 -7.28 5.26
C THR A 80 10.70 -7.23 4.48
N MET A 81 11.84 -7.40 5.14
CA MET A 81 13.14 -7.37 4.49
C MET A 81 14.07 -8.46 5.01
N GLN A 82 15.08 -8.77 4.21
CA GLN A 82 16.21 -9.62 4.59
C GLN A 82 17.50 -9.02 4.06
N LEU A 83 18.57 -9.15 4.84
CA LEU A 83 19.92 -8.87 4.38
C LEU A 83 20.55 -10.17 3.87
N LYS A 84 21.27 -10.08 2.76
CA LYS A 84 22.02 -11.18 2.19
C LYS A 84 23.46 -10.75 1.99
N TRP A 85 24.37 -11.55 2.49
CA TRP A 85 25.81 -11.36 2.29
C TRP A 85 26.34 -12.56 1.51
N ASN A 86 26.94 -12.29 0.35
CA ASN A 86 27.30 -13.32 -0.63
C ASN A 86 26.11 -14.25 -0.96
N VAL A 87 26.19 -15.51 -0.54
CA VAL A 87 25.12 -16.51 -0.74
C VAL A 87 24.27 -16.71 0.53
N HIS A 88 24.63 -16.09 1.64
CA HIS A 88 24.05 -16.34 2.95
C HIS A 88 23.01 -15.28 3.32
N LEU A 89 21.82 -15.74 3.71
CA LEU A 89 20.84 -14.89 4.36
C LEU A 89 21.30 -14.59 5.78
N VAL A 90 21.26 -13.31 6.14
CA VAL A 90 21.54 -12.88 7.50
C VAL A 90 20.30 -13.20 8.34
N PRO A 91 20.44 -14.00 9.42
CA PRO A 91 19.32 -14.28 10.30
C PRO A 91 18.76 -12.97 10.88
N PRO A 92 17.44 -12.85 11.02
CA PRO A 92 16.86 -11.74 11.77
C PRO A 92 17.22 -11.92 13.25
N THR A 93 18.35 -11.34 13.67
CA THR A 93 18.72 -11.32 15.08
C THR A 93 17.87 -10.28 15.80
N THR A 94 17.42 -10.55 17.02
CA THR A 94 16.55 -9.62 17.76
C THR A 94 17.30 -8.69 18.71
N SER A 95 18.63 -8.87 18.88
CA SER A 95 19.43 -8.01 19.77
C SER A 95 20.32 -7.04 19.00
N GLU A 96 20.29 -5.77 19.41
CA GLU A 96 21.14 -4.70 18.87
C GLU A 96 22.63 -5.07 18.94
N THR A 97 23.05 -5.74 20.02
CA THR A 97 24.43 -6.21 20.20
C THR A 97 24.85 -7.24 19.16
N ALA A 98 23.95 -8.14 18.76
CA ALA A 98 24.24 -9.12 17.71
C ALA A 98 24.37 -8.43 16.34
N TRP A 99 23.49 -7.48 16.05
CA TRP A 99 23.55 -6.68 14.83
C TRP A 99 24.82 -5.82 14.75
N ASN A 100 25.18 -5.12 15.83
CA ASN A 100 26.39 -4.31 15.86
C ASN A 100 27.65 -5.17 15.71
N ARG A 101 27.68 -6.38 16.29
CA ARG A 101 28.77 -7.33 16.07
C ARG A 101 28.83 -7.81 14.62
N TRP A 102 27.68 -8.07 14.01
CA TRP A 102 27.60 -8.47 12.61
C TRP A 102 28.09 -7.34 11.68
N LEU A 103 27.64 -6.10 11.91
CA LEU A 103 28.13 -4.92 11.19
C LEU A 103 29.64 -4.74 11.31
N ALA A 104 30.18 -4.86 12.52
CA ALA A 104 31.62 -4.72 12.76
C ALA A 104 32.43 -5.82 12.05
N LYS A 105 31.88 -7.04 11.95
CA LYS A 105 32.52 -8.17 11.27
C LYS A 105 32.52 -8.01 9.75
N HIS A 106 31.46 -7.42 9.19
CA HIS A 106 31.24 -7.27 7.75
C HIS A 106 31.45 -5.82 7.29
N LEU A 107 32.27 -5.06 8.02
CA LEU A 107 32.56 -3.68 7.69
C LEU A 107 33.30 -3.61 6.34
N GLY A 108 32.74 -2.86 5.38
CA GLY A 108 33.27 -2.75 4.02
C GLY A 108 32.81 -3.83 3.05
N ASP A 109 32.04 -4.83 3.52
CA ASP A 109 31.42 -5.82 2.64
C ASP A 109 30.16 -5.25 1.97
N THR A 110 29.94 -5.65 0.71
CA THR A 110 28.68 -5.38 0.01
C THR A 110 27.59 -6.33 0.52
N VAL A 111 26.48 -5.75 0.96
CA VAL A 111 25.31 -6.49 1.46
C VAL A 111 24.13 -6.22 0.55
N THR A 112 23.47 -7.26 0.05
CA THR A 112 22.23 -7.15 -0.72
C THR A 112 21.05 -6.99 0.23
N LEU A 113 20.29 -5.91 0.07
CA LEU A 113 19.00 -5.75 0.72
C LEU A 113 17.91 -6.38 -0.15
N MET A 114 17.14 -7.30 0.42
CA MET A 114 15.94 -7.85 -0.20
C MET A 114 14.71 -7.30 0.53
N ILE A 115 13.77 -6.78 -0.24
CA ILE A 115 12.49 -6.25 0.26
C ILE A 115 11.38 -7.10 -0.33
N TYR A 116 10.43 -7.49 0.50
CA TYR A 116 9.28 -8.30 0.12
C TYR A 116 8.02 -7.46 0.15
N GLU A 117 7.33 -7.34 -0.99
CA GLU A 117 6.19 -6.43 -1.14
C GLU A 117 5.07 -6.68 -0.12
N TYR A 118 4.85 -7.96 0.24
CA TYR A 118 3.86 -8.39 1.24
C TYR A 118 4.50 -9.01 2.50
N GLY A 119 5.81 -8.79 2.66
CA GLY A 119 6.60 -9.34 3.73
C GLY A 119 6.85 -10.85 3.69
N LEU A 120 7.47 -11.34 4.75
CA LEU A 120 7.94 -12.73 4.88
C LEU A 120 6.79 -13.75 5.06
N GLY A 121 5.56 -13.29 5.25
CA GLY A 121 4.38 -14.15 5.32
C GLY A 121 4.02 -14.83 4.00
N ILE A 122 4.65 -14.42 2.89
CA ILE A 122 4.44 -14.99 1.55
C ILE A 122 5.66 -15.81 1.10
N PRO A 123 5.69 -17.13 1.40
CA PRO A 123 6.86 -17.94 1.13
C PRO A 123 7.06 -18.27 -0.35
N ASN A 124 5.99 -18.30 -1.14
CA ASN A 124 6.04 -18.72 -2.54
C ASN A 124 4.86 -18.19 -3.35
N ALA A 125 4.93 -18.32 -4.67
CA ALA A 125 3.93 -17.85 -5.62
C ALA A 125 2.52 -18.44 -5.37
N ARG A 126 2.41 -19.68 -4.85
CA ARG A 126 1.11 -20.28 -4.52
C ARG A 126 0.46 -19.56 -3.33
N SER A 127 1.22 -19.29 -2.29
CA SER A 127 0.75 -18.51 -1.14
C SER A 127 0.42 -17.08 -1.53
N LEU A 128 1.24 -16.46 -2.39
CA LEU A 128 0.95 -15.14 -2.95
C LEU A 128 -0.39 -15.16 -3.68
N LYS A 129 -0.59 -16.09 -4.61
CA LYS A 129 -1.86 -16.19 -5.35
C LYS A 129 -3.06 -16.35 -4.39
N LYS A 130 -2.97 -17.23 -3.39
CA LYS A 130 -4.03 -17.40 -2.39
C LYS A 130 -4.28 -16.14 -1.56
N PHE A 131 -3.23 -15.42 -1.21
CA PHE A 131 -3.32 -14.15 -0.50
C PHE A 131 -3.98 -13.09 -1.38
N MET A 132 -3.53 -12.93 -2.63
CA MET A 132 -4.12 -12.03 -3.60
C MET A 132 -5.60 -12.39 -3.81
N ASP A 133 -5.94 -13.65 -4.11
CA ASP A 133 -7.32 -14.12 -4.28
C ASP A 133 -8.20 -13.85 -3.05
N ALA A 134 -7.62 -13.87 -1.84
CA ALA A 134 -8.35 -13.61 -0.60
C ALA A 134 -8.49 -12.11 -0.28
N ARG A 135 -7.54 -11.27 -0.69
CA ARG A 135 -7.41 -9.89 -0.17
C ARG A 135 -7.30 -8.77 -1.20
N ILE A 136 -6.83 -9.06 -2.42
CA ILE A 136 -6.45 -8.04 -3.42
C ILE A 136 -7.14 -8.27 -4.78
N CYS A 137 -7.33 -9.52 -5.19
CA CYS A 137 -8.20 -9.88 -6.29
C CYS A 137 -9.63 -10.03 -5.76
N PRO A 138 -10.64 -9.40 -6.38
CA PRO A 138 -12.03 -9.79 -6.13
C PRO A 138 -12.16 -11.28 -6.52
N GLN A 139 -12.75 -12.08 -5.63
CA GLN A 139 -12.83 -13.56 -5.67
C GLN A 139 -13.48 -14.22 -6.90
N HIS A 140 -13.52 -13.60 -8.08
CA HIS A 140 -14.04 -14.24 -9.29
C HIS A 140 -13.28 -13.88 -10.57
N THR A 141 -12.16 -14.56 -10.76
CA THR A 141 -11.53 -14.71 -12.08
C THR A 141 -12.27 -15.79 -12.87
N ASP A 142 -13.35 -15.37 -13.54
CA ASP A 142 -13.82 -15.95 -14.83
C ASP A 142 -14.83 -15.01 -15.57
N ARG A 143 -15.28 -13.91 -14.94
CA ARG A 143 -16.35 -13.01 -15.44
C ARG A 143 -15.97 -11.51 -15.50
N SER A 144 -14.75 -11.17 -15.88
CA SER A 144 -14.11 -9.84 -15.69
C SER A 144 -14.79 -8.61 -16.33
N ARG A 145 -15.89 -8.75 -17.07
CA ARG A 145 -16.70 -7.61 -17.55
C ARG A 145 -18.03 -7.44 -16.81
N ALA A 146 -18.57 -8.50 -16.22
CA ALA A 146 -19.86 -8.45 -15.52
C ALA A 146 -19.68 -8.02 -14.06
N ALA A 147 -18.69 -8.55 -13.35
CA ALA A 147 -18.48 -8.25 -11.93
C ALA A 147 -17.97 -6.82 -11.67
N ALA A 148 -17.08 -6.28 -12.51
CA ALA A 148 -16.68 -4.87 -12.44
C ALA A 148 -17.86 -3.93 -12.74
N LYS A 149 -18.79 -4.36 -13.61
CA LYS A 149 -20.06 -3.67 -13.83
C LYS A 149 -21.00 -3.80 -12.63
N THR A 150 -20.96 -4.91 -11.88
CA THR A 150 -21.78 -5.08 -10.67
C THR A 150 -21.22 -4.25 -9.52
N SER A 151 -19.91 -4.26 -9.26
CA SER A 151 -19.30 -3.46 -8.18
C SER A 151 -19.41 -1.96 -8.42
N ILE A 152 -19.20 -1.49 -9.66
CA ILE A 152 -19.41 -0.07 -9.98
C ILE A 152 -20.88 0.32 -9.85
N ARG A 153 -21.82 -0.59 -10.18
CA ARG A 153 -23.26 -0.34 -9.99
C ARG A 153 -23.63 -0.30 -8.51
N GLU A 154 -23.04 -1.15 -7.68
CA GLU A 154 -23.22 -1.13 -6.22
C GLU A 154 -22.73 0.19 -5.62
N VAL A 155 -21.54 0.65 -6.01
CA VAL A 155 -20.99 1.94 -5.55
C VAL A 155 -21.83 3.11 -6.06
N ILE A 156 -22.25 3.10 -7.33
CA ILE A 156 -23.16 4.11 -7.89
C ILE A 156 -24.49 4.13 -7.11
N ALA A 157 -25.09 2.97 -6.83
CA ALA A 157 -26.35 2.90 -6.11
C ALA A 157 -26.24 3.49 -4.71
N ARG A 158 -25.15 3.22 -3.99
CA ARG A 158 -24.90 3.82 -2.67
C ARG A 158 -24.64 5.32 -2.74
N LEU A 159 -23.87 5.79 -3.70
CA LEU A 159 -23.66 7.22 -3.91
C LEU A 159 -25.00 7.93 -4.19
N GLN A 160 -25.87 7.33 -4.99
CA GLN A 160 -27.20 7.87 -5.28
C GLN A 160 -28.14 7.82 -4.07
N ASP A 161 -28.04 6.78 -3.24
CA ASP A 161 -28.82 6.67 -2.01
C ASP A 161 -28.45 7.76 -0.99
N ILE A 162 -27.15 7.99 -0.79
CA ILE A 162 -26.64 8.98 0.17
C ILE A 162 -26.80 10.42 -0.38
N TRP A 163 -26.41 10.62 -1.64
CA TRP A 163 -26.21 11.96 -2.20
C TRP A 163 -27.24 12.37 -3.26
N GLY A 164 -28.12 11.46 -3.71
CA GLY A 164 -29.09 11.75 -4.77
C GLY A 164 -30.14 12.80 -4.42
N GLN A 165 -30.32 13.07 -3.12
CA GLN A 165 -31.15 14.19 -2.63
C GLN A 165 -30.40 15.54 -2.61
N THR A 166 -29.06 15.53 -2.61
CA THR A 166 -28.22 16.74 -2.57
C THR A 166 -27.71 17.13 -3.96
N TYR A 167 -27.38 16.13 -4.78
CA TYR A 167 -26.78 16.32 -6.09
C TYR A 167 -27.60 15.57 -7.16
N GLN A 168 -27.88 16.27 -8.26
CA GLN A 168 -28.40 15.71 -9.50
C GLN A 168 -27.26 15.55 -10.50
N GLY A 169 -27.15 14.35 -11.07
CA GLY A 169 -26.08 14.02 -11.99
C GLY A 169 -26.52 12.99 -13.02
N ASN A 170 -26.01 13.12 -14.25
CA ASN A 170 -26.16 12.07 -15.26
C ASN A 170 -25.46 10.78 -14.79
N ALA A 171 -25.95 9.61 -15.20
CA ALA A 171 -25.35 8.30 -14.93
C ALA A 171 -23.84 8.23 -15.25
N ILE A 172 -23.34 9.01 -16.21
CA ILE A 172 -21.91 9.10 -16.54
C ILE A 172 -21.12 9.77 -15.40
N ILE A 173 -21.67 10.82 -14.78
CA ILE A 173 -21.02 11.59 -13.71
C ILE A 173 -20.98 10.74 -12.43
N TRP A 174 -22.07 10.06 -12.08
CA TRP A 174 -22.07 9.09 -10.97
C TRP A 174 -21.05 7.98 -11.17
N ARG A 175 -20.90 7.49 -12.41
CA ARG A 175 -19.90 6.49 -12.76
C ARG A 175 -18.47 7.03 -12.62
N MET A 176 -18.25 8.29 -12.99
CA MET A 176 -16.94 8.95 -12.84
C MET A 176 -16.54 9.05 -11.35
N TRP A 177 -17.49 9.40 -10.48
CA TRP A 177 -17.26 9.42 -9.03
C TRP A 177 -16.96 8.01 -8.48
N ALA A 178 -17.78 7.02 -8.82
CA ALA A 178 -17.54 5.64 -8.40
C ALA A 178 -16.16 5.12 -8.84
N ASN A 179 -15.73 5.46 -10.06
CA ASN A 179 -14.39 5.10 -10.54
C ASN A 179 -13.27 5.75 -9.73
N GLU A 180 -13.43 7.01 -9.32
CA GLU A 180 -12.43 7.72 -8.50
C GLU A 180 -12.29 7.06 -7.12
N ILE A 181 -13.41 6.69 -6.49
CA ILE A 181 -13.42 5.94 -5.23
C ILE A 181 -12.74 4.57 -5.40
N MET A 182 -13.05 3.87 -6.49
CA MET A 182 -12.52 2.53 -6.76
C MET A 182 -11.06 2.51 -7.20
N ARG A 183 -10.45 3.68 -7.44
CA ARG A 183 -9.10 3.82 -8.03
C ARG A 183 -8.01 3.18 -7.17
N ASN A 184 -8.16 3.18 -5.85
CA ASN A 184 -7.17 2.60 -4.93
C ASN A 184 -7.31 1.07 -4.75
N LEU A 185 -8.26 0.42 -5.42
CA LEU A 185 -8.55 -1.03 -5.39
C LEU A 185 -8.74 -1.67 -3.99
N ASP A 186 -8.68 -0.88 -2.91
CA ASP A 186 -8.90 -1.34 -1.55
C ASP A 186 -10.38 -1.20 -1.19
N ARG A 187 -11.10 -2.32 -1.25
CA ARG A 187 -12.54 -2.36 -0.97
C ARG A 187 -12.88 -1.87 0.44
N SER A 188 -11.97 -1.99 1.41
CA SER A 188 -12.21 -1.52 2.78
C SER A 188 -12.31 0.00 2.86
N THR A 189 -11.66 0.71 1.93
CA THR A 189 -11.72 2.18 1.85
C THR A 189 -12.97 2.68 1.13
N TRP A 190 -13.62 1.86 0.31
CA TRP A 190 -14.78 2.31 -0.47
C TRP A 190 -15.97 2.65 0.42
N GLU A 191 -16.18 1.87 1.49
CA GLU A 191 -17.25 2.09 2.46
C GLU A 191 -17.12 3.43 3.20
N VAL A 192 -15.89 3.91 3.39
CA VAL A 192 -15.62 5.21 4.00
C VAL A 192 -15.74 6.31 2.95
N ASN A 193 -15.13 6.13 1.78
CA ASN A 193 -15.04 7.15 0.74
C ASN A 193 -16.40 7.50 0.08
N VAL A 194 -17.41 6.62 0.14
CA VAL A 194 -18.78 6.95 -0.35
C VAL A 194 -19.50 7.98 0.53
N LEU A 195 -19.05 8.16 1.77
CA LEU A 195 -19.59 9.13 2.72
C LEU A 195 -18.96 10.52 2.57
N ASP A 196 -17.88 10.63 1.82
CA ASP A 196 -17.22 11.91 1.56
C ASP A 196 -17.96 12.69 0.47
N ARG A 197 -17.84 14.02 0.50
CA ARG A 197 -18.36 14.90 -0.56
C ARG A 197 -17.69 14.58 -1.90
N PRO A 198 -18.36 14.90 -3.03
CA PRO A 198 -17.79 14.66 -4.35
C PRO A 198 -16.43 15.34 -4.52
N PRO A 199 -15.43 14.65 -5.10
CA PRO A 199 -14.16 15.27 -5.45
C PRO A 199 -14.39 16.47 -6.37
N ALA A 200 -13.54 17.50 -6.29
CA ALA A 200 -13.68 18.72 -7.12
C ALA A 200 -13.82 18.42 -8.63
N ALA A 201 -13.17 17.35 -9.11
CA ALA A 201 -13.26 16.88 -10.50
C ALA A 201 -14.65 16.36 -10.92
N VAL A 202 -15.51 16.00 -9.96
CA VAL A 202 -16.89 15.53 -10.18
C VAL A 202 -17.89 16.58 -9.72
N GLU A 203 -17.57 17.29 -8.63
CA GLU A 203 -18.46 18.28 -7.99
C GLU A 203 -18.95 19.34 -8.97
N HIS A 204 -18.07 19.89 -9.82
CA HIS A 204 -18.45 20.91 -10.82
C HIS A 204 -19.37 20.39 -11.94
N LEU A 205 -19.49 19.07 -12.10
CA LEU A 205 -20.37 18.42 -13.08
C LEU A 205 -21.72 18.03 -12.47
N LEU A 206 -21.81 17.94 -11.15
CA LEU A 206 -23.04 17.68 -10.42
C LEU A 206 -23.82 18.99 -10.24
N ARG A 207 -25.11 18.99 -10.59
CA ARG A 207 -26.01 20.10 -10.28
C ARG A 207 -26.52 19.90 -8.86
N ALA A 208 -26.68 20.97 -8.07
CA ALA A 208 -27.44 20.84 -6.82
C ALA A 208 -28.86 20.35 -7.15
N ALA A 209 -29.35 19.35 -6.42
CA ALA A 209 -30.75 18.97 -6.49
C ALA A 209 -31.58 20.13 -5.94
N ASP A 210 -32.61 20.56 -6.66
CA ASP A 210 -33.40 21.75 -6.34
C ASP A 210 -33.98 21.70 -4.91
N GLY A 211 -33.23 22.24 -3.95
CA GLY A 211 -33.74 22.89 -2.75
C GLY A 211 -33.79 24.42 -2.90
N GLU A 212 -33.23 24.95 -3.98
CA GLU A 212 -33.15 26.40 -4.23
C GLU A 212 -34.36 26.92 -5.04
N ALA A 213 -34.99 26.07 -5.86
CA ALA A 213 -36.22 26.42 -6.57
C ALA A 213 -37.44 26.55 -5.65
N GLU A 214 -37.53 25.73 -4.59
CA GLU A 214 -38.59 25.88 -3.57
C GLU A 214 -38.40 27.12 -2.69
N LEU A 215 -37.15 27.52 -2.41
CA LEU A 215 -36.87 28.79 -1.71
C LEU A 215 -37.20 30.03 -2.57
N HIS A 216 -37.00 29.97 -3.89
CA HIS A 216 -37.39 31.08 -4.78
C HIS A 216 -38.92 31.20 -4.94
N LEU A 217 -39.65 30.09 -5.01
CA LEU A 217 -41.12 30.10 -5.10
C LEU A 217 -41.79 30.44 -3.76
N ALA A 218 -41.23 30.00 -2.62
CA ALA A 218 -41.72 30.37 -1.30
C ALA A 218 -41.52 31.88 -0.99
N ASN A 219 -40.46 32.50 -1.52
CA ASN A 219 -40.23 33.94 -1.37
C ASN A 219 -41.14 34.79 -2.27
N LEU A 220 -41.50 34.30 -3.47
CA LEU A 220 -42.49 34.96 -4.34
C LEU A 220 -43.92 34.86 -3.78
N SER A 221 -44.25 33.76 -3.10
CA SER A 221 -45.56 33.52 -2.48
C SER A 221 -45.82 34.35 -1.21
N ARG A 222 -44.78 34.95 -0.61
CA ARG A 222 -44.85 35.80 0.60
C ARG A 222 -44.92 37.30 0.31
N SER A 223 -44.85 37.71 -0.95
CA SER A 223 -45.08 39.11 -1.36
C SER A 223 -46.40 39.24 -2.11
N THR A 224 -47.51 39.08 -1.38
CA THR A 224 -48.82 39.62 -1.78
C THR A 224 -49.39 40.42 -0.62
#